data_AF-A0A667XDC2-F1
#
_entry.id   AF-A0A667XDC2-F1
#
_cell.length_a   1.000
_cell.length_b   1.000
_cell.length_c   1.000
_cell.angle_alpha   90.00
_cell.angle_beta   90.00
_cell.angle_gamma   90.00
#
_symmetry.space_group_name_H-M   'P 1'
#
loop_
_entity.id
_entity.type
_entity.pdbx_description
1 polymer ?
#
loop_
_entity_poly.entity_id
_entity_poly.type
_entity_poly.pdbx_seq_one_letter_code
_entity_poly.pdbx_strand_id
1 'polypeptide(L)'
;TDNYSQGSSSHTYWNYAMFTWAFCPIMTLIITLIEMFKLDIPLNLFCMDWPDFTTGVAMSSSLMTLSVAIIYANFYACKKCIYAWVVSAFAFLSAVVYIIEVLKDKLLDKKKGSYLAALPGFWKVLEAFVSCIIFISLSGYHGKPALIMCVIAYIIPFPIIPLIIATNILKKLKSCLPFNLDRFVFIFLVISIVLYVFAAIMWPIFTFRNNPRPSECPGSYCIWAIEFIVAFMTYVNLILFIIDLVFTLCGICDFKRPLTTFTHHKSQSITQVPIQHSD
;
A
#
# COMPACT_ATOMS: atom_id res chain seq x y z
N THR A 1 17.23 0.93 40.54
CA THR A 1 17.51 2.18 39.81
C THR A 1 17.64 1.83 38.35
N ASP A 2 16.53 2.06 37.66
CA ASP A 2 16.25 1.68 36.29
C ASP A 2 17.11 2.49 35.31
N ASN A 3 18.07 1.83 34.67
CA ASN A 3 18.79 2.41 33.55
C ASN A 3 18.04 2.08 32.25
N TYR A 4 16.88 2.73 32.09
CA TYR A 4 16.16 2.87 30.83
C TYR A 4 16.86 3.95 29.98
N SER A 5 18.13 3.72 29.60
CA SER A 5 18.82 4.54 28.59
C SER A 5 18.37 4.07 27.20
N GLN A 6 17.10 4.38 26.93
CA GLN A 6 16.33 4.17 25.71
C GLN A 6 16.91 5.05 24.57
N GLY A 7 17.91 4.52 23.87
CA GLY A 7 18.54 5.21 22.75
C GLY A 7 17.65 5.20 21.50
N SER A 8 16.79 6.21 21.37
CA SER A 8 16.14 6.79 20.16
C SER A 8 15.50 5.87 19.08
N SER A 9 16.10 4.76 18.66
CA SER A 9 15.65 3.94 17.52
C SER A 9 14.52 2.95 17.85
N SER A 10 14.45 2.40 19.07
CA SER A 10 13.33 1.51 19.45
C SER A 10 12.02 2.24 19.75
N HIS A 11 12.06 3.56 19.91
CA HIS A 11 10.84 4.34 20.16
C HIS A 11 9.96 4.44 18.92
N THR A 12 10.54 4.52 17.71
CA THR A 12 9.75 4.70 16.48
C THR A 12 8.93 3.46 16.14
N TYR A 13 9.55 2.27 16.22
CA TYR A 13 8.85 1.00 16.01
C TYR A 13 7.80 0.70 17.07
N TRP A 14 8.06 1.04 18.34
CA TRP A 14 7.08 0.90 19.41
C TRP A 14 5.90 1.85 19.22
N ASN A 15 6.15 3.12 18.89
CA ASN A 15 5.10 4.09 18.58
C ASN A 15 4.24 3.63 17.40
N TYR A 16 4.88 3.11 16.35
CA TYR A 16 4.18 2.53 15.20
C TYR A 16 3.29 1.34 15.59
N ALA A 17 3.77 0.46 16.46
CA ALA A 17 2.98 -0.66 16.94
C ALA A 17 1.78 -0.21 17.77
N MET A 18 1.97 0.73 18.71
CA MET A 18 0.85 1.30 19.48
C MET A 18 -0.19 1.97 18.58
N PHE A 19 0.27 2.73 17.58
CA PHE A 19 -0.61 3.32 16.56
C PHE A 19 -1.39 2.25 15.81
N THR A 20 -0.74 1.18 15.35
CA THR A 20 -1.39 0.07 14.65
C THR A 20 -2.45 -0.62 15.51
N TRP A 21 -2.13 -0.89 16.77
CA TRP A 21 -3.02 -1.53 17.74
C TRP A 21 -4.25 -0.68 18.10
N ALA A 22 -4.15 0.65 18.01
CA ALA A 22 -5.28 1.55 18.20
C ALA A 22 -6.07 1.76 16.89
N PHE A 23 -5.37 2.09 15.80
CA PHE A 23 -5.97 2.50 14.54
C PHE A 23 -6.78 1.39 13.88
N CYS A 24 -6.24 0.16 13.78
CA CYS A 24 -6.90 -0.94 13.09
C CYS A 24 -8.29 -1.28 13.69
N PRO A 25 -8.42 -1.55 15.01
CA PRO A 25 -9.73 -1.87 15.59
C PRO A 25 -10.68 -0.68 15.60
N ILE A 26 -10.19 0.55 15.77
CA ILE A 26 -11.03 1.76 15.70
C ILE A 26 -11.64 1.91 14.30
N MET A 27 -10.83 1.75 13.25
CA MET A 27 -11.31 1.83 11.87
C MET A 27 -12.31 0.72 11.55
N THR A 28 -12.04 -0.52 11.97
CA THR A 28 -12.99 -1.63 11.85
C THR A 28 -14.31 -1.34 12.59
N LEU A 29 -14.24 -0.78 13.80
CA LEU A 29 -15.43 -0.39 14.57
C LEU A 29 -16.23 0.71 13.83
N ILE A 30 -15.57 1.73 13.29
CA ILE A 30 -16.23 2.78 12.51
C ILE A 30 -16.92 2.19 11.26
N ILE A 31 -16.23 1.33 10.51
CA ILE A 31 -16.78 0.67 9.32
C ILE A 31 -18.00 -0.16 9.69
N THR A 32 -17.88 -1.05 10.69
CA THR A 32 -18.98 -1.91 11.13
C THR A 32 -20.19 -1.12 11.66
N LEU A 33 -19.98 -0.02 12.37
CA LEU A 33 -21.08 0.86 12.78
C LEU A 33 -21.80 1.46 11.57
N ILE A 34 -21.05 1.98 10.60
CA ILE A 34 -21.62 2.58 9.38
C ILE A 34 -22.43 1.55 8.59
N GLU A 35 -21.92 0.33 8.44
CA GLU A 35 -22.62 -0.77 7.75
C GLU A 35 -23.85 -1.24 8.53
N MET A 36 -23.78 -1.32 9.86
CA MET A 36 -24.91 -1.71 10.70
C MET A 36 -26.07 -0.72 10.61
N PHE A 37 -25.79 0.58 10.54
CA PHE A 37 -26.80 1.63 10.38
C PHE A 37 -27.26 1.82 8.92
N LYS A 38 -26.74 1.02 7.97
CA LYS A 38 -26.96 1.17 6.52
C LYS A 38 -26.66 2.58 5.99
N LEU A 39 -25.69 3.24 6.61
CA LEU A 39 -25.21 4.56 6.19
C LEU A 39 -24.29 4.46 4.97
N ASP A 40 -23.92 3.25 4.54
CA ASP A 40 -23.26 2.97 3.27
C ASP A 40 -24.07 3.48 2.06
N ILE A 41 -25.40 3.44 2.12
CA ILE A 41 -26.31 3.91 1.06
C ILE A 41 -26.17 5.44 0.84
N PRO A 42 -26.34 6.30 1.87
CA PRO A 42 -26.12 7.73 1.70
C PRO A 42 -24.65 8.08 1.44
N LEU A 43 -23.66 7.32 1.93
CA LEU A 43 -22.24 7.56 1.65
C LEU A 43 -21.86 7.29 0.20
N ASN A 44 -22.40 6.21 -0.39
CA ASN A 44 -22.24 5.93 -1.82
C ASN A 44 -22.93 7.03 -2.67
N LEU A 45 -24.08 7.53 -2.19
CA LEU A 45 -24.76 8.68 -2.78
C LEU A 45 -23.96 10.00 -2.61
N PHE A 46 -23.26 10.17 -1.49
CA PHE A 46 -22.34 11.30 -1.23
C PHE A 46 -21.00 11.19 -2.00
N CYS A 47 -20.93 10.26 -2.96
CA CYS A 47 -19.88 10.09 -3.95
C CYS A 47 -18.56 9.53 -3.42
N MET A 48 -18.61 8.68 -2.39
CA MET A 48 -17.48 7.85 -1.95
C MET A 48 -17.75 6.39 -2.31
N ASP A 49 -16.79 5.73 -2.97
CA ASP A 49 -16.91 4.29 -3.25
C ASP A 49 -16.66 3.47 -1.99
N TRP A 50 -17.75 3.13 -1.28
CA TRP A 50 -17.70 2.48 0.03
C TRP A 50 -16.97 1.12 0.01
N PRO A 51 -17.29 0.18 -0.90
CA PRO A 51 -16.57 -1.10 -1.00
C PRO A 51 -15.06 -0.98 -1.25
N ASP A 52 -14.64 -0.03 -2.09
CA ASP A 52 -13.21 0.19 -2.37
C ASP A 52 -12.50 0.80 -1.16
N PHE A 53 -13.18 1.68 -0.41
CA PHE A 53 -12.66 2.24 0.83
C PHE A 53 -12.47 1.17 1.91
N THR A 54 -13.50 0.35 2.18
CA THR A 54 -13.42 -0.70 3.21
C THR A 54 -12.35 -1.73 2.87
N THR A 55 -12.29 -2.16 1.61
CA THR A 55 -11.24 -3.05 1.09
C THR A 55 -9.85 -2.44 1.28
N GLY A 56 -9.67 -1.15 0.95
CA GLY A 56 -8.39 -0.46 1.13
C GLY A 56 -7.96 -0.37 2.60
N VAL A 57 -8.90 -0.09 3.51
CA VAL A 57 -8.64 -0.09 4.95
C VAL A 57 -8.26 -1.49 5.43
N ALA A 58 -9.01 -2.53 5.07
CA ALA A 58 -8.71 -3.92 5.44
C ALA A 58 -7.34 -4.38 4.93
N MET A 59 -6.99 -4.03 3.68
CA MET A 59 -5.66 -4.27 3.13
C MET A 59 -4.57 -3.58 3.95
N SER A 60 -4.74 -2.29 4.26
CA SER A 60 -3.76 -1.54 5.06
C SER A 60 -3.61 -2.12 6.47
N SER A 61 -4.72 -2.47 7.14
CA SER A 61 -4.71 -3.09 8.46
C SER A 61 -4.04 -4.45 8.46
N SER A 62 -4.22 -5.26 7.42
CA SER A 62 -3.52 -6.55 7.27
C SER A 62 -2.00 -6.37 7.18
N LEU A 63 -1.54 -5.40 6.38
CA LEU A 63 -0.11 -5.11 6.21
C LEU A 63 0.49 -4.55 7.51
N MET A 64 -0.20 -3.62 8.16
CA MET A 64 0.25 -3.03 9.42
C MET A 64 0.36 -4.08 10.53
N THR A 65 -0.67 -4.90 10.73
CA THR A 65 -0.66 -5.95 11.77
C THR A 65 0.37 -7.04 11.48
N LEU A 66 0.53 -7.47 10.22
CA LEU A 66 1.59 -8.40 9.81
C LEU A 66 2.97 -7.82 10.07
N SER A 67 3.18 -6.53 9.79
CA SER A 67 4.46 -5.87 10.02
C SER A 67 4.79 -5.75 11.49
N VAL A 68 3.80 -5.46 12.36
CA VAL A 68 3.98 -5.46 13.82
C VAL A 68 4.38 -6.85 14.31
N ALA A 69 3.76 -7.91 13.80
CA ALA A 69 4.15 -9.28 14.13
C ALA A 69 5.62 -9.55 13.76
N ILE A 70 6.04 -9.19 12.53
CA ILE A 70 7.42 -9.38 12.08
C ILE A 70 8.41 -8.53 12.90
N ILE A 71 8.10 -7.26 13.14
CA ILE A 71 8.96 -6.36 13.92
C ILE A 71 9.14 -6.88 15.35
N TYR A 72 8.05 -7.27 16.03
CA TYR A 72 8.14 -7.84 17.38
C TYR A 72 8.90 -9.15 17.42
N ALA A 73 8.69 -10.03 16.43
CA ALA A 73 9.41 -11.30 16.33
C ALA A 73 10.93 -11.12 16.09
N ASN A 74 11.35 -10.08 15.37
CA ASN A 74 12.77 -9.88 15.04
C ASN A 74 13.51 -8.95 16.00
N PHE A 75 12.87 -7.87 16.47
CA PHE A 75 13.51 -6.83 17.29
C PHE A 75 13.31 -7.04 18.80
N TYR A 76 12.21 -7.68 19.20
CA TYR A 76 11.80 -7.76 20.61
C TYR A 76 11.72 -9.21 21.14
N ALA A 77 11.90 -10.22 20.29
CA ALA A 77 11.92 -11.61 20.71
C ALA A 77 13.18 -11.92 21.52
N CYS A 78 13.03 -12.02 22.83
CA CYS A 78 14.04 -12.53 23.74
C CYS A 78 13.60 -13.89 24.30
N LYS A 79 14.55 -14.80 24.54
CA LYS A 79 14.30 -16.15 25.09
C LYS A 79 13.53 -16.15 26.41
N LYS A 80 13.49 -15.03 27.15
CA LYS A 80 12.78 -14.89 28.44
C LYS A 80 11.56 -13.97 28.38
N CYS A 81 11.28 -13.31 27.26
CA CYS A 81 10.21 -12.32 27.16
C CYS A 81 8.98 -12.92 26.48
N ILE A 82 8.13 -13.59 27.29
CA ILE A 82 6.86 -14.19 26.83
C ILE A 82 5.93 -13.13 26.20
N TYR A 83 5.97 -11.90 26.72
CA TYR A 83 5.12 -10.80 26.24
C TYR A 83 5.30 -10.51 24.74
N ALA A 84 6.52 -10.50 24.21
CA ALA A 84 6.78 -10.24 22.80
C ALA A 84 6.20 -11.33 21.89
N TRP A 85 6.30 -12.60 22.31
CA TRP A 85 5.72 -13.74 21.60
C TRP A 85 4.20 -13.68 21.56
N VAL A 86 3.57 -13.33 22.68
CA VAL A 86 2.11 -13.19 22.78
C VAL A 86 1.64 -12.06 21.84
N VAL A 87 2.25 -10.88 21.92
CA VAL A 87 1.89 -9.73 21.06
C VAL A 87 2.07 -10.08 19.58
N SER A 88 3.17 -10.74 19.22
CA SER A 88 3.42 -11.17 17.84
C SER A 88 2.38 -12.19 17.36
N ALA A 89 1.98 -13.15 18.20
CA ALA A 89 0.99 -14.16 17.83
C ALA A 89 -0.40 -13.53 17.62
N PHE A 90 -0.83 -12.63 18.50
CA PHE A 90 -2.10 -11.92 18.33
C PHE A 90 -2.09 -10.99 17.11
N ALA A 91 -0.99 -10.28 16.85
CA ALA A 91 -0.84 -9.45 15.66
C ALA A 91 -0.87 -10.28 14.37
N PHE A 92 -0.29 -11.49 14.38
CA PHE A 92 -0.38 -12.41 13.26
C PHE A 92 -1.82 -12.93 13.06
N LEU A 93 -2.52 -13.27 14.14
CA LEU A 93 -3.91 -13.71 14.06
C LEU A 93 -4.82 -12.60 13.51
N SER A 94 -4.64 -11.35 13.95
CA SER A 94 -5.42 -10.22 13.40
C SER A 94 -5.10 -9.97 11.93
N ALA A 95 -3.84 -10.10 11.51
CA ALA A 95 -3.45 -10.04 10.10
C ALA A 95 -4.19 -11.09 9.27
N VAL A 96 -4.27 -12.34 9.76
CA VAL A 96 -5.00 -13.42 9.08
C VAL A 96 -6.49 -13.08 8.93
N VAL A 97 -7.11 -12.52 9.98
CA VAL A 97 -8.53 -12.10 9.92
C VAL A 97 -8.75 -11.04 8.84
N TYR A 98 -7.92 -10.00 8.79
CA TYR A 98 -8.01 -8.96 7.76
C TYR A 98 -7.73 -9.50 6.34
N ILE A 99 -6.78 -10.43 6.20
CA ILE A 99 -6.52 -11.08 4.91
C ILE A 99 -7.76 -11.86 4.46
N ILE A 100 -8.43 -12.59 5.35
CA ILE A 100 -9.65 -13.33 5.03
C ILE A 100 -10.76 -12.37 4.54
N GLU A 101 -10.90 -11.20 5.16
CA GLU A 101 -11.84 -10.15 4.72
C GLU A 101 -11.53 -9.68 3.30
N VAL A 102 -10.29 -9.27 3.06
CA VAL A 102 -9.84 -8.85 1.71
C VAL A 102 -10.05 -9.94 0.67
N LEU A 103 -9.73 -11.20 1.00
CA LEU A 103 -9.93 -12.33 0.09
C LEU A 103 -11.40 -12.58 -0.21
N LYS A 104 -12.29 -12.43 0.78
CA LYS A 104 -13.74 -12.56 0.58
C LYS A 104 -14.23 -11.49 -0.38
N ASP A 105 -13.85 -10.23 -0.16
CA ASP A 105 -14.25 -9.11 -1.03
C ASP A 105 -13.75 -9.32 -2.46
N LYS A 106 -12.48 -9.72 -2.63
CA LYS A 106 -11.91 -10.01 -3.95
C LYS A 106 -12.56 -11.22 -4.63
N LEU A 107 -12.93 -12.26 -3.90
CA LEU A 107 -13.63 -13.42 -4.47
C LEU A 107 -15.07 -13.08 -4.89
N LEU A 108 -15.74 -12.18 -4.16
CA LEU A 108 -17.06 -11.68 -4.51
C LEU A 108 -17.01 -10.79 -5.75
N ASP A 109 -16.00 -9.92 -5.87
CA ASP A 109 -15.78 -9.09 -7.06
C ASP A 109 -15.43 -9.92 -8.30
N LYS A 110 -14.65 -11.00 -8.12
CA LYS A 110 -14.34 -11.94 -9.20
C LYS A 110 -15.60 -12.55 -9.83
N LYS A 111 -16.66 -12.77 -9.06
CA LYS A 111 -17.96 -13.25 -9.57
C LYS A 111 -18.68 -12.20 -10.43
N LYS A 112 -18.33 -10.92 -10.29
CA LYS A 112 -18.93 -9.78 -11.04
C LYS A 112 -18.11 -9.37 -12.29
N GLY A 113 -16.98 -10.04 -12.58
CA GLY A 113 -16.38 -10.03 -13.92
C GLY A 113 -15.27 -9.01 -14.20
N SER A 114 -14.67 -8.33 -13.21
CA SER A 114 -13.61 -7.35 -13.46
C SER A 114 -12.31 -7.69 -12.72
N TYR A 115 -11.47 -8.55 -13.33
CA TYR A 115 -10.19 -8.96 -12.76
C TYR A 115 -9.13 -7.85 -12.80
N LEU A 116 -9.17 -6.98 -13.81
CA LEU A 116 -8.09 -6.01 -14.09
C LEU A 116 -8.24 -4.67 -13.34
N ALA A 117 -9.46 -4.25 -13.00
CA ALA A 117 -9.69 -2.98 -12.29
C ALA A 117 -9.22 -3.00 -10.82
N ALA A 118 -9.12 -4.19 -10.22
CA ALA A 118 -8.79 -4.37 -8.81
C ALA A 118 -7.28 -4.43 -8.50
N LEU A 119 -6.41 -4.68 -9.49
CA LEU A 119 -4.96 -4.80 -9.30
C LEU A 119 -4.24 -3.44 -9.06
N PRO A 120 -4.55 -2.35 -9.80
CA PRO A 120 -3.80 -1.09 -9.66
C PRO A 120 -3.92 -0.48 -8.26
N GLY A 121 -5.08 -0.59 -7.62
CA GLY A 121 -5.28 -0.08 -6.25
C GLY A 121 -4.47 -0.83 -5.20
N PHE A 122 -4.32 -2.14 -5.35
CA PHE A 122 -3.56 -2.98 -4.42
C PHE A 122 -2.07 -2.59 -4.38
N TRP A 123 -1.46 -2.37 -5.55
CA TRP A 123 -0.05 -1.97 -5.65
C TRP A 123 0.20 -0.64 -4.94
N LYS A 124 -0.68 0.34 -5.09
CA LYS A 124 -0.58 1.65 -4.41
C LYS A 124 -0.66 1.54 -2.90
N VAL A 125 -1.53 0.67 -2.37
CA VAL A 125 -1.60 0.44 -0.91
C VAL A 125 -0.28 -0.16 -0.42
N LEU A 126 0.30 -1.10 -1.18
CA LEU A 126 1.59 -1.71 -0.84
C LEU A 126 2.75 -0.70 -0.93
N GLU A 127 2.78 0.16 -1.95
CA GLU A 127 3.76 1.25 -2.09
C GLU A 127 3.69 2.24 -0.93
N ALA A 128 2.49 2.68 -0.55
CA ALA A 128 2.28 3.56 0.60
C ALA A 128 2.75 2.91 1.89
N PHE A 129 2.43 1.62 2.08
CA PHE A 129 2.84 0.86 3.25
C PHE A 129 4.37 0.71 3.33
N VAL A 130 5.03 0.28 2.25
CA VAL A 130 6.50 0.14 2.23
C VAL A 130 7.18 1.50 2.44
N SER A 131 6.64 2.57 1.83
CA SER A 131 7.11 3.94 2.08
C SER A 131 7.00 4.30 3.56
N CYS A 132 5.90 3.98 4.22
CA CYS A 132 5.72 4.20 5.66
C CYS A 132 6.78 3.47 6.49
N ILE A 133 7.07 2.20 6.17
CA ILE A 133 8.13 1.43 6.84
C ILE A 133 9.50 2.08 6.63
N ILE A 134 9.81 2.57 5.42
CA ILE A 134 11.03 3.35 5.16
C ILE A 134 11.10 4.54 6.11
N PHE A 135 10.04 5.35 6.20
CA PHE A 135 10.00 6.53 7.08
C PHE A 135 10.21 6.22 8.55
N ILE A 136 9.54 5.20 9.07
CA ILE A 136 9.69 4.77 10.48
C ILE A 136 11.11 4.27 10.76
N SER A 137 11.77 3.73 9.74
CA SER A 137 13.12 3.18 9.80
C SER A 137 14.21 4.22 9.50
N LEU A 138 13.87 5.45 9.10
CA LEU A 138 14.87 6.49 8.83
C LEU A 138 15.60 6.87 10.13
N SER A 139 16.84 6.45 10.23
CA SER A 139 17.75 6.80 11.32
C SER A 139 19.17 6.99 10.78
N GLY A 140 20.03 7.70 11.52
CA GLY A 140 21.46 7.82 11.17
C GLY A 140 21.80 8.66 9.92
N TYR A 141 20.82 9.29 9.26
CA TYR A 141 21.03 10.04 8.02
C TYR A 141 21.62 11.46 8.22
N HIS A 142 21.61 11.96 9.47
CA HIS A 142 22.09 13.31 9.79
C HIS A 142 23.60 13.47 9.49
N GLY A 143 23.96 14.56 8.83
CA GLY A 143 25.36 14.88 8.52
C GLY A 143 25.89 14.33 7.19
N LYS A 144 25.12 13.52 6.46
CA LYS A 144 25.48 13.03 5.12
C LYS A 144 24.54 13.64 4.06
N PRO A 145 24.98 14.62 3.25
CA PRO A 145 24.10 15.30 2.29
C PRO A 145 23.45 14.34 1.29
N ALA A 146 24.16 13.29 0.87
CA ALA A 146 23.63 12.25 0.00
C ALA A 146 22.41 11.52 0.58
N LEU A 147 22.41 11.21 1.88
CA LEU A 147 21.29 10.54 2.53
C LEU A 147 20.11 11.49 2.74
N ILE A 148 20.38 12.78 3.01
CA ILE A 148 19.34 13.81 3.06
C ILE A 148 18.62 13.93 1.71
N MET A 149 19.35 13.87 0.60
CA MET A 149 18.73 13.85 -0.74
C MET A 149 17.87 12.59 -0.96
N CYS A 150 18.27 11.44 -0.43
CA CYS A 150 17.44 10.22 -0.47
C CYS A 150 16.14 10.40 0.35
N VAL A 151 16.22 11.04 1.52
CA VAL A 151 15.03 11.35 2.34
C VAL A 151 14.07 12.25 1.57
N ILE A 152 14.57 13.29 0.88
CA ILE A 152 13.74 14.15 0.02
C ILE A 152 13.08 13.32 -1.09
N ALA A 153 13.83 12.40 -1.70
CA ALA A 153 13.31 11.50 -2.73
C ALA A 153 12.17 10.59 -2.22
N TYR A 154 12.20 10.16 -0.95
CA TYR A 154 11.11 9.41 -0.33
C TYR A 154 9.90 10.28 0.04
N ILE A 155 10.12 11.54 0.44
CA ILE A 155 9.07 12.46 0.87
C ILE A 155 8.16 12.86 -0.29
N ILE A 156 8.67 12.93 -1.52
CA ILE A 156 7.87 13.34 -2.67
C ILE A 156 6.75 12.33 -2.97
N PRO A 157 7.01 11.01 -3.12
CA PRO A 157 5.94 10.05 -3.42
C PRO A 157 5.00 9.76 -2.25
N PHE A 158 5.49 9.85 -1.02
CA PHE A 158 4.75 9.42 0.17
C PHE A 158 3.37 10.05 0.37
N PRO A 159 3.17 11.38 0.33
CA PRO A 159 1.84 11.99 0.47
C PRO A 159 1.01 11.90 -0.82
N ILE A 160 1.67 11.73 -1.97
CA ILE A 160 0.98 11.69 -3.26
C ILE A 160 0.27 10.34 -3.45
N ILE A 161 0.83 9.22 -2.97
CA ILE A 161 0.18 7.90 -3.10
C ILE A 161 -1.18 7.86 -2.37
N PRO A 162 -1.31 8.22 -1.07
CA PRO A 162 -2.61 8.30 -0.40
C PRO A 162 -3.56 9.29 -1.07
N LEU A 163 -3.06 10.39 -1.62
CA LEU A 163 -3.89 11.33 -2.37
C LEU A 163 -4.45 10.70 -3.66
N ILE A 164 -3.65 9.91 -4.38
CA ILE A 164 -4.10 9.16 -5.55
C ILE A 164 -5.15 8.10 -5.14
N ILE A 165 -4.92 7.40 -4.03
CA ILE A 165 -5.90 6.43 -3.49
C ILE A 165 -7.21 7.15 -3.14
N ALA A 166 -7.14 8.27 -2.43
CA ALA A 166 -8.30 9.06 -2.03
C ALA A 166 -9.07 9.64 -3.23
N THR A 167 -8.37 10.16 -4.25
CA THR A 167 -9.01 10.67 -5.48
C THR A 167 -9.70 9.57 -6.28
N ASN A 168 -9.18 8.33 -6.24
CA ASN A 168 -9.82 7.18 -6.89
C ASN A 168 -11.08 6.71 -6.16
N ILE A 169 -11.08 6.74 -4.82
CA ILE A 169 -12.24 6.37 -3.99
C ILE A 169 -13.33 7.46 -4.03
N LEU A 170 -12.93 8.74 -4.06
CA LEU A 170 -13.85 9.87 -4.04
C LEU A 170 -14.27 10.29 -5.46
N LYS A 171 -15.42 9.81 -5.91
CA LYS A 171 -16.02 10.09 -7.23
C LYS A 171 -16.21 11.61 -7.47
N LYS A 172 -16.60 12.38 -6.44
CA LYS A 172 -16.72 13.85 -6.54
C LYS A 172 -15.37 14.52 -6.77
N LEU A 173 -14.34 14.10 -6.05
CA LEU A 173 -13.01 14.68 -6.17
C LEU A 173 -12.44 14.40 -7.57
N LYS A 174 -12.68 13.20 -8.11
CA LYS A 174 -12.36 12.84 -9.49
C LYS A 174 -13.08 13.73 -10.51
N SER A 175 -14.34 14.09 -10.28
CA SER A 175 -15.12 14.98 -11.16
C SER A 175 -14.73 16.46 -11.05
N CYS A 176 -14.16 16.89 -9.91
CA CYS A 176 -13.69 18.26 -9.72
C CYS A 176 -12.28 18.50 -10.31
N LEU A 177 -11.55 17.43 -10.64
CA LEU A 177 -10.21 17.54 -11.21
C LEU A 177 -10.30 17.87 -12.72
N PRO A 178 -9.75 19.00 -13.17
CA PRO A 178 -9.81 19.41 -14.57
C PRO A 178 -8.81 18.66 -15.47
N PHE A 179 -8.00 17.74 -14.93
CA PHE A 179 -6.94 17.04 -15.64
C PHE A 179 -7.16 15.52 -15.67
N ASN A 180 -6.58 14.87 -16.68
CA ASN A 180 -6.64 13.43 -16.84
C ASN A 180 -5.81 12.73 -15.73
N LEU A 181 -6.51 12.11 -14.77
CA LEU A 181 -5.91 11.46 -13.60
C LEU A 181 -4.94 10.35 -14.01
N ASP A 182 -5.26 9.56 -15.04
CA ASP A 182 -4.42 8.46 -15.52
C ASP A 182 -3.07 8.97 -16.04
N ARG A 183 -3.08 10.11 -16.74
CA ARG A 183 -1.85 10.77 -17.19
C ARG A 183 -1.02 11.29 -16.03
N PHE A 184 -1.66 11.85 -14.99
CA PHE A 184 -0.97 12.32 -13.80
C PHE A 184 -0.32 11.16 -13.04
N VAL A 185 -1.05 10.06 -12.82
CA VAL A 185 -0.54 8.84 -12.18
C VAL A 185 0.65 8.28 -12.96
N PHE A 186 0.57 8.22 -14.28
CA PHE A 186 1.67 7.75 -15.11
C PHE A 186 2.94 8.60 -14.94
N ILE A 187 2.81 9.93 -15.03
CA ILE A 187 3.94 10.85 -14.83
C ILE A 187 4.53 10.70 -13.43
N PHE A 188 3.66 10.59 -12.42
CA PHE A 188 4.04 10.38 -11.03
C PHE A 188 4.84 9.08 -10.84
N LEU A 189 4.41 7.97 -11.44
CA LEU A 189 5.10 6.68 -11.36
C LEU A 189 6.51 6.77 -11.99
N VAL A 190 6.64 7.41 -13.15
CA VAL A 190 7.95 7.62 -13.79
C VAL A 190 8.88 8.44 -12.89
N ILE A 191 8.39 9.54 -12.32
CA ILE A 191 9.17 10.37 -11.38
C ILE A 191 9.58 9.55 -10.15
N SER A 192 8.65 8.77 -9.58
CA SER A 192 8.90 7.95 -8.41
C SER A 192 9.96 6.89 -8.67
N ILE A 193 9.94 6.22 -9.82
CA ILE A 193 10.98 5.25 -10.22
C ILE A 193 12.33 5.94 -10.30
N VAL A 194 12.44 7.11 -10.94
CA VAL A 194 13.73 7.82 -11.05
C VAL A 194 14.27 8.19 -9.67
N LEU A 195 13.41 8.71 -8.79
CA LEU A 195 13.76 9.06 -7.41
C LEU A 195 14.21 7.83 -6.61
N TYR A 196 13.50 6.70 -6.74
CA TYR A 196 13.83 5.46 -6.04
C TYR A 196 15.05 4.74 -6.61
N VAL A 197 15.34 4.85 -7.91
CA VAL A 197 16.61 4.38 -8.50
C VAL A 197 17.78 5.17 -7.93
N PHE A 198 17.65 6.50 -7.87
CA PHE A 198 18.67 7.35 -7.23
C PHE A 198 18.90 6.93 -5.77
N ALA A 199 17.82 6.78 -4.99
CA ALA A 199 17.93 6.40 -3.59
C ALA A 199 18.47 4.98 -3.39
N ALA A 200 18.07 4.01 -4.23
CA ALA A 200 18.55 2.63 -4.21
C ALA A 200 20.06 2.52 -4.47
N ILE A 201 20.64 3.44 -5.24
CA ILE A 201 22.08 3.49 -5.49
C ILE A 201 22.80 4.25 -4.38
N MET A 202 22.31 5.45 -4.04
CA MET A 202 23.01 6.35 -3.12
C MET A 202 22.96 5.83 -1.68
N TRP A 203 21.82 5.33 -1.21
CA TRP A 203 21.68 4.84 0.15
C TRP A 203 22.74 3.77 0.52
N PRO A 204 22.85 2.63 -0.19
CA PRO A 204 23.82 1.61 0.19
C PRO A 204 25.28 2.08 0.05
N ILE A 205 25.60 2.93 -0.93
CA ILE A 205 26.97 3.43 -1.11
C ILE A 205 27.41 4.29 0.07
N PHE A 206 26.57 5.22 0.54
CA PHE A 206 26.91 6.14 1.63
C PHE A 206 26.72 5.54 3.02
N THR A 207 26.02 4.42 3.09
CA THR A 207 25.75 3.70 4.34
C THR A 207 26.73 2.54 4.56
N PHE A 208 26.97 1.67 3.58
CA PHE A 208 27.67 0.39 3.79
C PHE A 208 29.10 0.32 3.27
N ARG A 209 29.52 1.20 2.34
CA ARG A 209 30.82 1.08 1.65
C ARG A 209 32.02 0.99 2.59
N ASN A 210 32.00 1.72 3.70
CA ASN A 210 33.07 1.75 4.71
C ASN A 210 32.56 1.37 6.11
N ASN A 211 31.40 0.72 6.20
CA ASN A 211 30.75 0.41 7.47
C ASN A 211 30.24 -1.04 7.46
N PRO A 212 31.14 -2.03 7.67
CA PRO A 212 30.76 -3.43 7.72
C PRO A 212 29.87 -3.70 8.93
N ARG A 213 29.06 -4.76 8.85
CA ARG A 213 28.15 -5.15 9.93
C ARG A 213 28.94 -5.40 11.24
N PRO A 214 28.61 -4.72 12.35
CA PRO A 214 29.21 -5.01 13.65
C PRO A 214 28.89 -6.45 14.09
N SER A 215 29.85 -7.14 14.72
CA SER A 215 29.66 -8.48 15.28
C SER A 215 28.65 -8.49 16.43
N GLU A 216 28.68 -7.44 17.26
CA GLU A 216 27.74 -7.19 18.35
C GLU A 216 26.63 -6.25 17.86
N CYS A 217 25.54 -6.84 17.37
CA CYS A 217 24.39 -6.13 16.81
C CYS A 217 23.12 -6.65 17.50
N PRO A 218 22.84 -6.22 18.75
CA PRO A 218 21.64 -6.63 19.46
C PRO A 218 20.41 -6.16 18.68
N GLY A 219 19.46 -7.08 18.48
CA GLY A 219 18.35 -6.91 17.55
C GLY A 219 17.61 -5.58 17.69
N SER A 220 17.31 -5.15 18.91
CA SER A 220 16.49 -3.97 19.19
C SER A 220 17.11 -2.60 18.87
N TYR A 221 18.45 -2.47 18.78
CA TYR A 221 19.13 -1.17 18.71
C TYR A 221 20.23 -1.06 17.65
N CYS A 222 20.36 -2.07 16.78
CA CYS A 222 21.44 -2.07 15.80
C CYS A 222 21.15 -1.12 14.64
N ILE A 223 21.81 0.04 14.63
CA ILE A 223 21.68 1.08 13.60
C ILE A 223 21.95 0.49 12.20
N TRP A 224 22.99 -0.33 12.07
CA TRP A 224 23.32 -1.00 10.81
C TRP A 224 22.16 -1.86 10.27
N ALA A 225 21.45 -2.57 11.15
CA ALA A 225 20.30 -3.39 10.76
C ALA A 225 19.09 -2.53 10.35
N ILE A 226 18.90 -1.38 10.99
CA ILE A 226 17.84 -0.43 10.64
C ILE A 226 18.14 0.22 9.28
N GLU A 227 19.37 0.67 9.05
CA GLU A 227 19.78 1.22 7.75
C GLU A 227 19.71 0.17 6.63
N PHE A 228 19.92 -1.11 6.95
CA PHE A 228 19.71 -2.24 6.04
C PHE A 228 18.22 -2.42 5.69
N ILE A 229 17.31 -2.30 6.66
CA ILE A 229 15.86 -2.32 6.39
C ILE A 229 15.48 -1.20 5.44
N VAL A 230 15.98 0.03 5.65
CA VAL A 230 15.71 1.14 4.72
C VAL A 230 16.19 0.80 3.31
N ALA A 231 17.42 0.29 3.17
CA ALA A 231 17.95 -0.11 1.87
C ALA A 231 17.06 -1.18 1.21
N PHE A 232 16.77 -2.27 1.93
CA PHE A 232 15.94 -3.37 1.45
C PHE A 232 14.56 -2.89 1.02
N MET A 233 13.88 -2.11 1.86
CA MET A 233 12.55 -1.57 1.57
C MET A 233 12.57 -0.58 0.40
N THR A 234 13.68 0.14 0.19
CA THR A 234 13.85 1.01 -0.98
C THR A 234 13.84 0.20 -2.29
N TYR A 235 14.53 -0.95 -2.32
CA TYR A 235 14.49 -1.86 -3.47
C TYR A 235 13.11 -2.47 -3.66
N VAL A 236 12.46 -2.91 -2.58
CA VAL A 236 11.08 -3.42 -2.64
C VAL A 236 10.16 -2.36 -3.23
N ASN A 237 10.20 -1.13 -2.74
CA ASN A 237 9.32 -0.07 -3.22
C ASN A 237 9.61 0.32 -4.67
N LEU A 238 10.88 0.32 -5.08
CA LEU A 238 11.27 0.52 -6.48
C LEU A 238 10.63 -0.54 -7.38
N ILE A 239 10.66 -1.81 -6.98
CA ILE A 239 10.02 -2.91 -7.72
C ILE A 239 8.50 -2.70 -7.78
N LEU A 240 7.88 -2.25 -6.70
CA LEU A 240 6.44 -1.95 -6.67
C LEU A 240 6.08 -0.86 -7.68
N PHE A 241 6.81 0.26 -7.71
CA PHE A 241 6.57 1.32 -8.69
C PHE A 241 6.78 0.86 -10.13
N ILE A 242 7.76 -0.01 -10.39
CA ILE A 242 7.97 -0.60 -11.73
C ILE A 242 6.79 -1.48 -12.11
N ILE A 243 6.31 -2.31 -11.18
CA ILE A 243 5.16 -3.19 -11.41
C ILE A 243 3.88 -2.36 -11.63
N ASP A 244 3.62 -1.33 -10.82
CA ASP A 244 2.45 -0.45 -11.01
C ASP A 244 2.54 0.31 -12.33
N LEU A 245 3.74 0.76 -12.74
CA LEU A 245 3.94 1.37 -14.04
C LEU A 245 3.63 0.40 -15.19
N VAL A 246 4.11 -0.85 -15.12
CA VAL A 246 3.83 -1.87 -16.14
C VAL A 246 2.34 -2.18 -16.21
N PHE A 247 1.66 -2.35 -15.07
CA PHE A 247 0.21 -2.58 -15.06
C PHE A 247 -0.58 -1.37 -15.57
N THR A 248 -0.16 -0.15 -15.20
CA THR A 248 -0.75 1.09 -15.71
C THR A 248 -0.59 1.18 -17.23
N LEU A 249 0.60 0.85 -17.78
CA LEU A 249 0.85 0.82 -19.21
C LEU A 249 0.02 -0.26 -19.92
N CYS A 250 -0.03 -1.48 -19.39
CA CYS A 250 -0.85 -2.56 -19.94
C CYS A 250 -2.34 -2.19 -19.95
N GLY A 251 -2.85 -1.60 -18.88
CA GLY A 251 -4.24 -1.13 -18.81
C GLY A 251 -4.55 -0.03 -19.83
N ILE A 252 -3.64 0.91 -20.03
CA ILE A 252 -3.76 1.94 -21.08
C ILE A 252 -3.69 1.30 -22.47
N CYS A 253 -2.81 0.32 -22.70
CA CYS A 253 -2.67 -0.38 -23.99
C CYS A 253 -3.88 -1.25 -24.33
N ASP A 254 -4.49 -1.92 -23.35
CA ASP A 254 -5.73 -2.68 -23.55
C ASP A 254 -6.91 -1.76 -23.83
N PHE A 255 -6.96 -0.56 -23.23
CA PHE A 255 -7.94 0.47 -23.59
C PHE A 255 -7.68 1.05 -25.00
N LYS A 256 -6.42 1.10 -25.42
CA LYS A 256 -5.99 1.60 -26.74
C LYS A 256 -6.07 0.55 -27.85
N ARG A 257 -6.51 -0.69 -27.58
CA ARG A 257 -7.02 -1.58 -28.62
C ARG A 257 -8.44 -1.12 -28.96
N PRO A 258 -8.68 -0.36 -30.05
CA PRO A 258 -10.02 -0.28 -30.58
C PRO A 258 -10.49 -1.71 -30.86
N LEU A 259 -11.79 -1.97 -30.66
CA LEU A 259 -12.49 -3.16 -31.14
C LEU A 259 -12.42 -3.23 -32.68
N THR A 260 -11.25 -3.45 -33.24
CA THR A 260 -11.05 -3.87 -34.62
C THR A 260 -10.46 -5.27 -34.54
N THR A 261 -11.32 -6.25 -34.25
CA THR A 261 -11.34 -7.62 -34.80
C THR A 261 -12.38 -8.42 -34.01
N PHE A 262 -13.67 -8.27 -34.32
CA PHE A 262 -14.68 -9.34 -34.17
C PHE A 262 -15.94 -9.02 -34.98
N THR A 263 -15.75 -8.64 -36.25
CA THR A 263 -16.78 -8.71 -37.28
C THR A 263 -16.19 -9.46 -38.47
N HIS A 264 -16.30 -10.80 -38.44
CA HIS A 264 -16.54 -11.65 -39.62
C HIS A 264 -16.43 -13.13 -39.21
N HIS A 265 -17.55 -13.71 -38.73
CA HIS A 265 -18.09 -14.97 -39.26
C HIS A 265 -19.35 -15.37 -38.50
N LYS A 266 -20.50 -14.81 -38.89
CA LYS A 266 -21.71 -15.60 -39.06
C LYS A 266 -22.65 -14.87 -40.02
N SER A 267 -22.42 -15.11 -41.32
CA SER A 267 -23.38 -14.74 -42.36
C SER A 267 -24.59 -15.65 -42.24
N GLN A 268 -25.76 -15.02 -42.28
CA GLN A 268 -27.01 -15.47 -42.92
C GLN A 268 -27.76 -16.69 -42.36
N SER A 269 -28.92 -16.39 -41.76
CA SER A 269 -30.26 -16.94 -42.09
C SER A 269 -31.20 -16.59 -40.92
N ILE A 270 -32.44 -16.09 -41.01
CA ILE A 270 -33.43 -15.82 -42.05
C ILE A 270 -34.45 -14.87 -41.38
N THR A 271 -34.74 -13.76 -42.05
CA THR A 271 -36.05 -13.14 -42.34
C THR A 271 -37.22 -13.21 -41.34
N GLN A 272 -37.71 -12.03 -40.89
CA GLN A 272 -39.05 -11.45 -41.14
C GLN A 272 -39.59 -10.61 -39.96
N VAL A 273 -40.17 -9.48 -40.35
CA VAL A 273 -40.73 -8.35 -39.58
C VAL A 273 -42.16 -8.67 -39.13
N PRO A 274 -42.69 -7.99 -38.09
CA PRO A 274 -43.93 -7.26 -38.35
C PRO A 274 -43.92 -5.84 -37.75
N ILE A 275 -44.46 -4.89 -38.53
CA ILE A 275 -44.70 -3.49 -38.16
C ILE A 275 -46.23 -3.32 -38.00
N GLN A 276 -46.60 -2.72 -36.86
CA GLN A 276 -47.77 -1.86 -36.53
C GLN A 276 -49.22 -2.39 -36.40
N HIS A 277 -49.75 -2.12 -35.18
CA HIS A 277 -50.91 -1.28 -34.80
C HIS A 277 -52.31 -1.46 -35.43
N SER A 278 -53.33 -1.50 -34.54
CA SER A 278 -54.76 -1.06 -34.67
C SER A 278 -55.57 -1.70 -35.82
N ASP A 279 -56.71 -2.34 -35.64
CA ASP A 279 -57.79 -2.28 -34.63
C ASP A 279 -58.25 -3.69 -34.19
#